data_AF-A0A2N8N572-F1
#
_entry.id   AF-A0A2N8N572-F1
#
_cell.length_a   1.000
_cell.length_b   1.000
_cell.length_c   1.000
_cell.angle_alpha   90.00
_cell.angle_beta   90.00
_cell.angle_gamma   90.00
#
_symmetry.space_group_name_H-M   'P 1'
#
loop_
_entity.id
_entity.type
_entity.pdbx_description
1 polymer ?
#
loop_
_entity_poly.entity_id
_entity_poly.type
_entity_poly.pdbx_seq_one_letter_code
_entity_poly.pdbx_strand_id
1 'polypeptide(L)'
;MKDNDPHWDNWHVRLPVSEDQRKAIDLFQKSGAKTKSDFVRARLLGEPFKVIAVDKSAVDYYRKLSELTAQIHKIGVLYNQAVRAIHSYHSDKVARILLEKLERYSARIVLLLEEAVRLTIDFRSR
;
A
#
# COMPACT_ATOMS: atom_id res chain seq x y z
N MET A 1 30.77 36.17 -6.56
CA MET A 1 30.29 34.84 -6.15
C MET A 1 29.76 35.01 -4.74
N LYS A 2 28.50 34.66 -4.45
CA LYS A 2 27.95 34.90 -3.11
C LYS A 2 28.64 33.97 -2.11
N ASP A 3 29.33 34.56 -1.14
CA ASP A 3 29.68 33.90 0.12
C ASP A 3 28.38 33.46 0.79
N ASN A 4 28.20 32.14 0.89
CA ASN A 4 27.19 31.53 1.75
C ASN A 4 27.92 31.14 3.03
N ASP A 5 28.08 32.06 3.98
CA ASP A 5 28.77 31.76 5.23
C ASP A 5 27.78 31.54 6.38
N PRO A 6 27.31 30.30 6.63
CA PRO A 6 26.70 29.93 7.89
C PRO A 6 27.71 29.12 8.72
N HIS A 7 28.38 29.76 9.67
CA HIS A 7 29.09 29.08 10.75
C HIS A 7 29.26 30.05 11.91
N TRP A 8 28.72 29.76 13.10
CA TRP A 8 29.21 30.49 14.28
C TRP A 8 29.45 29.69 15.55
N ASP A 9 29.24 28.38 15.56
CA ASP A 9 29.55 27.55 16.74
C ASP A 9 29.34 26.08 16.40
N ASN A 10 30.08 25.57 15.41
CA ASN A 10 29.78 24.25 14.86
C ASN A 10 30.06 23.12 15.89
N TRP A 11 29.01 22.43 16.35
CA TRP A 11 29.10 21.40 17.39
C TRP A 11 29.35 20.01 16.80
N HIS A 12 30.42 19.35 17.27
CA HIS A 12 30.70 17.96 16.90
C HIS A 12 30.22 17.00 17.99
N VAL A 13 29.07 16.36 17.77
CA VAL A 13 28.55 15.34 18.69
C VAL A 13 29.05 13.96 18.27
N ARG A 14 29.69 13.24 19.19
CA ARG A 14 30.07 11.83 19.01
C ARG A 14 29.07 10.93 19.73
N LEU A 15 28.63 9.88 19.06
CA LEU A 15 27.87 8.77 19.66
C LEU A 15 28.85 7.61 19.86
N PRO A 16 29.42 7.42 21.07
CA PRO A 16 30.46 6.42 21.29
C PRO A 16 29.91 4.99 21.29
N VAL A 17 28.64 4.80 21.61
CA VAL A 17 27.98 3.49 21.70
C VAL A 17 27.36 3.13 20.35
N SER A 18 27.63 1.91 19.86
CA SER A 18 27.13 1.42 18.57
C SER A 18 25.61 1.27 18.52
N GLU A 19 24.97 0.99 19.65
CA GLU A 19 23.51 0.95 19.77
C GLU A 19 22.88 2.32 19.54
N ASP A 20 23.44 3.38 20.13
CA ASP A 20 22.96 4.75 19.95
C ASP A 20 23.16 5.24 18.52
N GLN A 21 24.27 4.86 17.88
CA GLN A 21 24.49 5.14 16.46
C GLN A 21 23.40 4.51 15.59
N ARG A 22 23.07 3.23 15.82
CA ARG A 22 21.99 2.54 15.10
C ARG A 22 20.63 3.21 15.33
N LYS A 23 20.32 3.57 16.58
CA LYS A 23 19.06 4.23 16.93
C LYS A 23 18.94 5.60 16.26
N ALA A 24 20.02 6.40 16.24
CA ALA A 24 20.04 7.68 15.54
C ALA A 24 19.84 7.53 14.02
N ILE A 25 20.43 6.51 13.41
CA ILE A 25 20.25 6.20 11.98
C ILE A 25 18.79 5.81 11.69
N ASP A 26 18.19 4.93 12.50
CA ASP A 26 16.80 4.50 12.34
C ASP A 26 15.82 5.67 12.49
N LEU A 27 16.03 6.53 13.50
CA LEU A 27 15.21 7.73 13.69
C LEU A 27 15.38 8.73 12.54
N PHE A 28 16.60 8.88 12.01
CA PHE A 28 16.84 9.72 10.83
C PHE A 28 16.06 9.18 9.62
N GLN A 29 16.13 7.88 9.34
CA GLN A 29 15.38 7.25 8.24
C GLN A 29 13.86 7.42 8.41
N LYS A 30 13.35 7.28 9.64
CA LYS A 30 11.93 7.47 9.96
C LYS A 30 11.46 8.92 9.88
N SER A 31 12.36 9.89 9.94
CA SER A 31 12.00 11.31 9.99
C SER A 31 11.67 11.93 8.63
N GLY A 32 12.11 11.31 7.53
CA GLY A 32 11.96 11.88 6.18
C GLY A 32 12.78 13.16 5.95
N ALA A 33 13.67 13.53 6.88
CA ALA A 33 14.53 14.69 6.73
C ALA A 33 15.53 14.52 5.57
N LYS A 34 15.80 15.61 4.85
CA LYS A 34 16.69 15.59 3.68
C LYS A 34 18.15 15.33 4.06
N THR A 35 18.58 15.84 5.22
CA THR A 35 19.96 15.68 5.71
C THR A 35 19.96 15.32 7.20
N LYS A 36 21.07 14.69 7.66
CA LYS A 36 21.26 14.37 9.08
C LYS A 36 21.25 15.63 9.95
N SER A 37 21.82 16.73 9.45
CA SER A 37 21.85 18.02 10.15
C SER A 37 20.45 18.59 10.33
N ASP A 38 19.58 18.50 9.31
CA ASP A 38 18.19 18.96 9.41
C ASP A 38 17.41 18.13 10.45
N PHE A 39 17.60 16.81 10.45
CA PHE A 39 17.00 15.93 11.45
C PHE A 39 17.44 16.26 12.88
N VAL A 40 18.76 16.40 13.10
CA VAL A 40 19.30 16.71 14.42
C VAL A 40 18.87 18.10 14.89
N ARG A 41 18.86 19.11 14.00
CA ARG A 41 18.37 20.46 14.30
C ARG A 41 16.91 20.42 14.74
N ALA A 42 16.04 19.72 14.01
CA ALA A 42 14.62 19.58 14.35
C ALA A 42 14.41 18.90 15.71
N ARG A 43 15.24 17.90 16.06
CA ARG A 43 15.18 17.25 17.38
C ARG A 43 15.69 18.15 18.51
N LEU A 44 16.77 18.88 18.30
CA LEU A 44 17.32 19.82 19.28
C LEU A 44 16.38 21.00 19.55
N LEU A 45 15.69 21.51 18.53
CA LEU A 45 14.72 22.59 18.65
C LEU A 45 13.34 22.15 19.15
N GLY A 46 13.18 20.86 19.51
CA GLY A 46 11.94 20.33 20.04
C GLY A 46 10.80 20.25 19.03
N GLU A 47 11.09 20.25 17.73
CA GLU A 47 10.06 20.15 16.70
C GLU A 47 9.31 18.81 16.81
N PRO A 48 7.96 18.82 16.69
CA PRO A 48 7.14 17.64 16.87
C PRO A 48 7.59 16.51 15.93
N PHE A 49 7.90 15.37 16.52
CA PHE A 49 8.36 14.18 15.81
C PHE A 49 7.30 13.11 15.86
N LYS A 50 6.65 12.85 14.73
CA LYS A 50 5.70 11.75 14.60
C LYS A 50 6.37 10.61 13.83
N VAL A 51 6.83 9.59 14.54
CA VAL A 51 7.19 8.31 13.92
C VAL A 51 5.90 7.62 13.54
N ILE A 52 5.59 7.56 12.26
CA ILE A 52 4.56 6.66 11.76
C ILE A 52 5.28 5.33 11.50
N ALA A 53 5.19 4.40 12.44
CA ALA A 53 5.63 3.03 12.22
C ALA A 53 4.66 2.40 11.21
N VAL A 54 5.02 2.48 9.94
CA VAL A 54 4.27 1.79 8.88
C VAL A 54 4.69 0.34 8.90
N ASP A 55 3.80 -0.54 9.36
CA ASP A 55 3.95 -1.96 9.11
C ASP A 55 3.88 -2.20 7.60
N LYS A 56 5.06 -2.35 6.98
CA LYS A 56 5.19 -2.56 5.54
C LYS A 56 4.40 -3.80 5.10
N SER A 57 4.32 -4.83 5.94
CA SER A 57 3.59 -6.05 5.64
C SER A 57 2.08 -5.82 5.60
N ALA A 58 1.55 -5.02 6.53
CA ALA A 58 0.15 -4.62 6.54
C ALA A 58 -0.19 -3.73 5.33
N VAL A 59 0.67 -2.77 4.99
CA VAL A 59 0.45 -1.91 3.80
C VAL A 59 0.42 -2.73 2.52
N ASP A 60 1.36 -3.66 2.35
CA ASP A 60 1.39 -4.54 1.18
C ASP A 60 0.16 -5.46 1.12
N TYR A 61 -0.29 -5.97 2.27
CA TYR A 61 -1.52 -6.75 2.36
C TYR A 61 -2.74 -5.93 1.89
N TYR A 62 -2.97 -4.76 2.48
CA TYR A 62 -4.13 -3.93 2.14
C TYR A 62 -4.12 -3.45 0.70
N ARG A 63 -2.93 -3.14 0.14
CA ARG A 63 -2.79 -2.81 -1.28
C ARG A 63 -3.25 -3.96 -2.16
N LYS A 64 -2.72 -5.16 -1.95
CA LYS A 64 -3.07 -6.36 -2.74
C LYS A 64 -4.56 -6.72 -2.60
N LEU A 65 -5.11 -6.65 -1.39
CA LEU A 65 -6.53 -6.92 -1.15
C LEU A 65 -7.43 -5.91 -1.87
N SER A 66 -7.04 -4.63 -1.89
CA SER A 66 -7.77 -3.58 -2.61
C SER A 66 -7.75 -3.83 -4.12
N GLU A 67 -6.61 -4.25 -4.68
CA GLU A 67 -6.48 -4.62 -6.09
C GLU A 67 -7.39 -5.80 -6.46
N LEU A 68 -7.42 -6.85 -5.64
CA LEU A 68 -8.32 -8.01 -5.85
C LEU A 68 -9.79 -7.59 -5.77
N THR A 69 -10.16 -6.77 -4.78
CA THR A 69 -11.53 -6.27 -4.62
C THR A 69 -11.98 -5.44 -5.82
N ALA A 70 -11.09 -4.60 -6.36
CA ALA A 70 -11.37 -3.82 -7.57
C ALA A 70 -11.59 -4.72 -8.81
N GLN A 71 -10.79 -5.79 -8.96
CA GLN A 71 -10.97 -6.77 -10.04
C GLN A 71 -12.31 -7.52 -9.92
N ILE A 72 -12.66 -7.97 -8.72
CA ILE A 72 -13.96 -8.64 -8.45
C ILE A 72 -15.10 -7.69 -8.79
N HIS A 73 -15.03 -6.43 -8.35
CA HIS A 73 -16.06 -5.44 -8.65
C HIS A 73 -16.23 -5.22 -10.16
N LYS A 74 -15.12 -5.08 -10.90
CA LYS A 74 -15.15 -4.92 -12.37
C LYS A 74 -15.85 -6.10 -13.05
N ILE A 75 -15.57 -7.33 -12.64
CA ILE A 75 -16.24 -8.52 -13.19
C ILE A 75 -17.70 -8.58 -12.74
N GLY A 76 -18.01 -8.19 -11.51
CA GLY A 76 -19.38 -8.08 -11.00
C GLY A 76 -20.25 -7.13 -11.83
N VAL A 77 -19.69 -6.01 -12.30
CA VAL A 77 -20.38 -5.11 -13.23
C VAL A 77 -20.68 -5.81 -14.56
N LEU A 78 -19.71 -6.52 -15.14
CA LEU A 78 -19.89 -7.28 -16.39
C LEU A 78 -20.91 -8.42 -16.23
N TYR A 79 -20.89 -9.10 -15.08
CA TYR A 79 -21.86 -10.12 -14.71
C TYR A 79 -23.27 -9.54 -14.70
N ASN A 80 -23.48 -8.44 -13.97
CA ASN A 80 -24.78 -7.78 -13.89
C ASN A 80 -25.27 -7.28 -15.26
N GLN A 81 -24.38 -6.77 -16.11
CA GLN A 81 -24.72 -6.40 -17.49
C GLN A 81 -25.20 -7.60 -18.31
N ALA A 82 -24.53 -8.75 -18.21
CA ALA A 82 -24.95 -9.97 -18.89
C ALA A 82 -26.31 -10.48 -18.36
N VAL A 83 -26.55 -10.46 -17.05
CA VAL A 83 -27.86 -10.81 -16.46
C VAL A 83 -28.97 -9.90 -17.01
N ARG A 84 -28.75 -8.59 -17.02
CA ARG A 84 -29.72 -7.62 -17.54
C ARG A 84 -30.00 -7.86 -19.03
N ALA A 85 -28.97 -8.16 -19.82
CA ALA A 85 -29.11 -8.47 -21.24
C ALA A 85 -29.92 -9.75 -21.48
N ILE A 86 -29.76 -10.78 -20.65
CA ILE A 86 -30.60 -11.98 -20.72
C ILE A 86 -32.06 -11.65 -20.38
N HIS A 87 -32.28 -10.84 -19.35
CA HIS A 87 -33.63 -10.44 -18.91
C HIS A 87 -34.37 -9.56 -19.93
N SER A 88 -33.65 -8.79 -20.75
CA SER A 88 -34.25 -7.83 -21.71
C SER A 88 -34.64 -8.44 -23.07
N TYR A 89 -34.93 -9.73 -23.13
CA TYR A 89 -35.46 -10.47 -24.29
C TYR A 89 -34.50 -10.55 -25.48
N HIS A 90 -33.88 -11.71 -25.67
CA HIS A 90 -32.99 -12.01 -26.80
C HIS A 90 -33.34 -13.39 -27.37
N SER A 91 -32.94 -13.66 -28.63
CA SER A 91 -33.11 -14.98 -29.24
C SER A 91 -32.31 -16.06 -28.48
N ASP A 92 -32.75 -17.32 -28.57
CA ASP A 92 -32.13 -18.46 -27.86
C ASP A 92 -30.61 -18.55 -28.06
N LYS A 93 -30.15 -18.24 -29.28
CA LYS A 93 -28.72 -18.24 -29.64
C LYS A 93 -27.93 -17.21 -28.82
N VAL A 94 -28.49 -16.01 -28.61
CA VAL A 94 -27.80 -14.96 -27.86
C VAL A 94 -27.92 -15.21 -26.36
N ALA A 95 -29.05 -15.71 -25.88
CA ALA A 95 -29.22 -16.12 -24.49
C ALA A 95 -28.16 -17.17 -24.09
N ARG A 96 -27.93 -18.18 -24.94
CA ARG A 96 -26.88 -19.19 -24.73
C ARG A 96 -25.48 -18.59 -24.61
N ILE A 97 -25.11 -17.67 -25.51
CA ILE A 97 -23.80 -16.99 -25.46
C ILE A 97 -23.65 -16.16 -24.17
N LEU A 98 -24.73 -15.49 -23.73
CA LEU A 98 -24.71 -14.71 -22.49
C LEU A 98 -24.60 -15.60 -21.24
N LEU A 99 -25.24 -16.77 -21.23
CA LEU A 99 -25.10 -17.76 -20.16
C LEU A 99 -23.67 -18.30 -20.06
N GLU A 100 -23.03 -18.64 -21.20
CA GLU A 100 -21.62 -19.06 -21.21
C GLU A 100 -20.69 -17.97 -20.66
N LYS A 101 -20.99 -16.69 -20.95
CA LYS A 101 -20.24 -15.56 -20.36
C LYS A 101 -20.44 -15.46 -18.85
N LEU A 102 -21.68 -15.62 -18.36
CA LEU A 102 -21.97 -15.60 -16.93
C LEU A 102 -21.20 -16.69 -16.19
N GLU A 103 -21.17 -17.91 -16.72
CA GLU A 103 -20.41 -19.01 -16.13
C GLU A 103 -18.92 -18.67 -16.01
N ARG A 104 -18.32 -18.11 -17.07
CA ARG A 104 -16.92 -17.66 -17.05
C ARG A 104 -16.67 -16.54 -16.04
N TYR A 105 -17.58 -15.56 -15.94
CA TYR A 105 -17.48 -14.50 -14.95
C TYR A 105 -17.59 -15.02 -13.51
N SER A 106 -18.53 -15.93 -13.25
CA SER A 106 -18.67 -16.62 -11.96
C SER A 106 -17.39 -17.37 -11.60
N ALA A 107 -16.84 -18.18 -12.50
CA ALA A 107 -15.59 -18.90 -12.27
C ALA A 107 -14.43 -17.94 -11.96
N ARG A 108 -14.34 -16.81 -12.68
CA ARG A 108 -13.29 -15.83 -12.43
C ARG A 108 -13.45 -15.12 -11.08
N ILE A 109 -14.68 -14.80 -10.67
CA ILE A 109 -14.96 -14.22 -9.35
C ILE A 109 -14.54 -15.19 -8.25
N VAL A 110 -14.89 -16.48 -8.36
CA VAL A 110 -14.49 -17.52 -7.39
C VAL A 110 -12.98 -17.58 -7.25
N LEU A 111 -12.23 -17.64 -8.36
CA LEU A 111 -10.77 -17.67 -8.32
C LEU A 111 -10.15 -16.45 -7.62
N LEU A 112 -10.69 -15.25 -7.85
CA LEU A 112 -10.22 -14.03 -7.20
C LEU A 112 -10.56 -13.99 -5.71
N LEU A 113 -11.72 -14.53 -5.32
CA LEU A 113 -12.11 -14.68 -3.92
C LEU A 113 -11.19 -15.68 -3.20
N GLU A 114 -10.85 -16.80 -3.83
CA GLU A 114 -9.90 -17.77 -3.28
C GLU A 114 -8.50 -17.17 -3.12
N GLU A 115 -8.06 -16.33 -4.06
CA GLU A 115 -6.81 -15.58 -3.93
C GLU A 115 -6.86 -14.58 -2.77
N ALA A 116 -7.98 -13.85 -2.61
CA ALA A 116 -8.16 -12.93 -1.48
C ALA A 116 -8.16 -13.66 -0.13
N VAL A 117 -8.82 -14.82 -0.04
CA VAL A 117 -8.81 -15.66 1.16
C VAL A 117 -7.39 -16.15 1.49
N ARG A 118 -6.65 -16.67 0.50
CA ARG A 118 -5.25 -17.09 0.69
C ARG A 118 -4.39 -15.93 1.17
N LEU A 119 -4.50 -14.76 0.54
CA LEU A 119 -3.80 -13.54 0.94
C LEU A 119 -4.09 -13.16 2.41
N THR A 120 -5.34 -13.26 2.86
CA THR A 120 -5.73 -12.97 4.25
C THR A 120 -5.22 -14.02 5.23
N ILE A 121 -5.21 -15.31 4.86
CA ILE A 121 -4.65 -16.38 5.70
C ILE A 121 -3.14 -16.19 5.86
N ASP A 122 -2.42 -15.91 4.77
CA ASP A 122 -0.98 -15.67 4.78
C ASP A 122 -0.60 -14.46 5.63
N PHE A 123 -1.43 -13.40 5.60
CA PHE A 123 -1.22 -12.22 6.45
C PHE A 123 -1.43 -12.53 7.94
N ARG A 124 -2.46 -13.33 8.29
CA ARG A 124 -2.75 -13.72 9.68
C ARG A 124 -1.76 -14.72 10.28
N SER A 125 -1.07 -15.48 9.43
CA SER A 125 -0.13 -16.53 9.86
C SER A 125 1.30 -16.01 10.08
N ARG A 126 1.52 -14.70 9.90
CA ARG A 126 2.78 -14.01 10.17
C ARG A 126 2.75 -13.38 11.56
#